data_AF-A0A3S3ENW9-F1
#
_entry.id   AF-A0A3S3ENW9-F1
#
_cell.length_a   1.000
_cell.length_b   1.000
_cell.length_c   1.000
_cell.angle_alpha   90.00
_cell.angle_beta   90.00
_cell.angle_gamma   90.00
#
_symmetry.space_group_name_H-M   'P 1'
#
loop_
_entity.id
_entity.type
_entity.pdbx_description
1 polymer ?
#
loop_
_entity_poly.entity_id
_entity_poly.type
_entity_poly.pdbx_seq_one_letter_code
_entity_poly.pdbx_strand_id
1 'polypeptide(L)'
;SPTPCWMRLRKLEKAGIVAGYHASIAMRTIAPVATVLMEVTLASHRQADFDRFERVIRDIPEIVACWSVGGGVDYVLKVMARDIDAYQRLVDALLEREIGIDRYFTYIVTKTVKEGTVLPVADLLPGQG
;
A
#
# COMPACT_ATOMS: atom_id res chain seq x y z
N SER A 1 23.54 27.07 12.81
CA SER A 1 22.74 28.22 12.35
C SER A 1 21.60 27.73 11.43
N PRO A 2 20.51 28.49 11.27
CA PRO A 2 19.33 28.08 10.50
C PRO A 2 19.59 27.91 8.98
N THR A 3 20.39 28.81 8.38
CA THR A 3 20.62 28.85 6.93
C THR A 3 21.31 27.60 6.37
N PRO A 4 22.39 27.07 6.97
CA PRO A 4 23.01 25.83 6.51
C PRO A 4 22.12 24.58 6.69
N CYS A 5 21.29 24.54 7.73
CA CYS A 5 20.35 23.43 7.96
C CYS A 5 19.29 23.40 6.86
N TRP A 6 18.68 24.54 6.55
CA TRP A 6 17.71 24.66 5.47
C TRP A 6 18.28 24.30 4.10
N MET A 7 19.51 24.74 3.80
CA MET A 7 20.18 24.35 2.55
C MET A 7 20.41 22.84 2.44
N ARG A 8 20.73 22.16 3.54
CA ARG A 8 20.86 20.70 3.57
C ARG A 8 19.53 20.02 3.31
N LEU A 9 18.47 20.46 3.98
CA LEU A 9 17.12 19.92 3.76
C LEU A 9 16.70 20.03 2.29
N ARG A 10 16.87 21.20 1.68
CA ARG A 10 16.59 21.39 0.25
C ARG A 10 17.38 20.48 -0.67
N LYS A 11 18.63 20.15 -0.32
CA LYS A 11 19.42 19.18 -1.09
C LYS A 11 18.83 17.77 -0.97
N LEU A 12 18.36 17.38 0.22
CA LEU A 12 17.72 16.07 0.43
C LEU A 12 16.39 15.96 -0.32
N GLU A 13 15.56 17.00 -0.31
CA GLU A 13 14.32 17.08 -1.09
C GLU A 13 14.61 16.96 -2.59
N LYS A 14 15.55 17.76 -3.11
CA LYS A 14 15.94 17.71 -4.53
C LYS A 14 16.55 16.37 -4.96
N ALA A 15 17.23 15.69 -4.04
CA ALA A 15 17.79 14.36 -4.28
C ALA A 15 16.75 13.24 -4.16
N GLY A 16 15.48 13.55 -3.80
CA GLY A 16 14.43 12.56 -3.57
C GLY A 16 14.59 11.75 -2.30
N ILE A 17 15.59 12.08 -1.46
CA ILE A 17 15.81 11.42 -0.17
C ILE A 17 14.66 11.75 0.80
N VAL A 18 14.17 12.99 0.76
CA VAL A 18 12.89 13.36 1.37
C VAL A 18 11.83 13.29 0.28
N ALA A 19 11.04 12.22 0.28
CA ALA A 19 9.99 12.01 -0.72
C ALA A 19 8.73 12.85 -0.47
N GLY A 20 8.51 13.34 0.77
CA GLY A 20 7.39 14.20 1.11
C GLY A 20 7.15 14.33 2.61
N TYR A 21 6.13 15.14 2.95
CA TYR A 21 5.72 15.42 4.32
C TYR A 21 4.25 15.05 4.48
N HIS A 22 3.95 14.17 5.44
CA HIS A 22 2.61 13.65 5.64
C HIS A 22 2.28 13.61 7.14
N ALA A 23 1.02 13.90 7.47
CA ALA A 23 0.49 13.67 8.81
C ALA A 23 0.05 12.21 8.95
N SER A 24 0.36 11.58 10.08
CA SER A 24 -0.23 10.29 10.44
C SER A 24 -1.60 10.54 11.06
N ILE A 25 -2.65 10.00 10.45
CA ILE A 25 -4.03 10.21 10.89
C ILE A 25 -4.51 8.98 11.66
N ALA A 26 -5.00 9.20 12.88
CA ALA A 26 -5.65 8.17 13.69
C ALA A 26 -7.07 7.90 13.16
N MET A 27 -7.20 7.29 11.97
CA MET A 27 -8.50 7.16 11.27
C MET A 27 -9.61 6.54 12.13
N ARG A 28 -9.28 5.60 13.01
CA ARG A 28 -10.24 4.95 13.92
C ARG A 28 -10.87 5.89 14.95
N THR A 29 -10.28 7.06 15.22
CA THR A 29 -10.89 8.09 16.09
C THR A 29 -11.85 9.00 15.32
N ILE A 30 -11.78 8.97 13.99
CA ILE A 30 -12.58 9.81 13.09
C ILE A 30 -13.78 9.03 12.56
N ALA A 31 -13.60 7.77 12.20
CA ALA A 31 -14.64 6.92 11.63
C ALA A 31 -14.39 5.42 11.92
N PRO A 32 -15.45 4.59 11.90
CA PRO A 32 -15.30 3.14 11.76
C PRO A 32 -14.53 2.83 10.48
N VAL A 33 -13.52 1.97 10.60
CA VAL A 33 -12.71 1.50 9.48
C VAL A 33 -12.40 0.01 9.67
N ALA A 34 -12.69 -0.77 8.63
CA ALA A 34 -12.18 -2.11 8.44
C ALA A 34 -10.85 -2.05 7.68
N THR A 35 -9.86 -2.79 8.17
CA THR A 35 -8.60 -3.00 7.46
C THR A 35 -8.53 -4.45 7.03
N VAL A 36 -8.31 -4.66 5.74
CA VAL A 36 -8.33 -5.98 5.11
C VAL A 36 -7.04 -6.16 4.31
N LEU A 37 -6.42 -7.32 4.47
CA LEU A 37 -5.37 -7.77 3.55
C LEU A 37 -6.00 -8.72 2.53
N MET A 38 -5.67 -8.54 1.27
CA MET A 38 -6.17 -9.38 0.19
C MET A 38 -5.00 -9.94 -0.62
N GLU A 39 -4.89 -11.26 -0.69
CA GLU A 39 -3.98 -11.93 -1.61
C GLU A 39 -4.69 -12.15 -2.94
N VAL A 40 -4.00 -11.93 -4.06
CA VAL A 40 -4.57 -12.04 -5.40
C VAL A 40 -3.66 -12.89 -6.29
N THR A 41 -4.24 -13.87 -6.97
CA THR A 41 -3.64 -14.61 -8.07
C THR A 41 -4.34 -14.22 -9.37
N LEU A 42 -3.56 -13.94 -10.42
CA LEU A 42 -4.07 -13.64 -11.75
C LEU A 42 -4.18 -14.93 -12.59
N ALA A 43 -5.14 -14.96 -13.52
CA ALA A 43 -5.37 -16.11 -14.39
C ALA A 43 -4.27 -16.32 -15.44
N SER A 44 -3.50 -15.27 -15.73
CA SER A 44 -2.42 -15.31 -16.72
C SER A 44 -1.28 -14.39 -16.32
N HIS A 45 -0.05 -14.85 -16.55
CA HIS A 45 1.17 -14.14 -16.20
C HIS A 45 1.82 -13.48 -17.44
N ARG A 46 1.01 -12.91 -18.33
CA ARG A 46 1.53 -12.06 -19.41
C ARG A 46 1.68 -10.64 -18.91
N GLN A 47 2.68 -9.91 -19.41
CA GLN A 47 2.89 -8.51 -19.02
C GLN A 47 1.63 -7.65 -19.14
N ALA A 48 0.85 -7.85 -20.21
CA ALA A 48 -0.39 -7.09 -20.42
C ALA A 48 -1.45 -7.32 -19.33
N ASP A 49 -1.48 -8.52 -18.72
CA ASP A 49 -2.43 -8.87 -17.65
C ASP A 49 -2.03 -8.18 -16.34
N PHE A 50 -0.74 -8.18 -16.01
CA PHE A 50 -0.19 -7.39 -14.89
C PHE A 50 -0.48 -5.89 -15.07
N ASP A 51 -0.17 -5.33 -16.25
CA ASP A 51 -0.38 -3.91 -16.54
C ASP A 51 -1.86 -3.51 -16.42
N ARG A 52 -2.78 -4.38 -16.86
CA ARG A 52 -4.23 -4.17 -16.73
C ARG A 52 -4.65 -4.13 -15.27
N PHE A 53 -4.24 -5.14 -14.49
CA PHE A 53 -4.54 -5.22 -13.06
C PHE A 53 -4.01 -3.98 -12.33
N GLU A 54 -2.72 -3.70 -12.43
CA GLU A 54 -2.07 -2.61 -11.71
C GLU A 54 -2.64 -1.23 -12.05
N ARG A 55 -3.02 -0.99 -13.29
CA ARG A 55 -3.65 0.27 -13.70
C ARG A 55 -4.95 0.51 -12.92
N VAL A 56 -5.81 -0.51 -12.83
CA VAL A 56 -7.06 -0.38 -12.09
C VAL A 56 -6.81 -0.25 -10.59
N ILE A 57 -5.89 -1.04 -10.02
CA ILE A 57 -5.60 -0.99 -8.59
C ILE A 57 -5.06 0.37 -8.14
N ARG A 58 -4.20 1.02 -8.94
CA ARG A 58 -3.64 2.36 -8.61
C ARG A 58 -4.69 3.46 -8.50
N ASP A 59 -5.82 3.33 -9.19
CA ASP A 59 -6.86 4.35 -9.23
C ASP A 59 -7.90 4.21 -8.10
N ILE A 60 -7.77 3.20 -7.24
CA ILE A 60 -8.73 2.90 -6.17
C ILE A 60 -8.18 3.40 -4.82
N PRO A 61 -8.75 4.46 -4.23
CA PRO A 61 -8.22 5.09 -3.02
C PRO A 61 -8.34 4.21 -1.77
N GLU A 62 -9.32 3.29 -1.73
CA GLU A 62 -9.47 2.32 -0.63
C GLU A 62 -8.29 1.33 -0.58
N ILE A 63 -7.59 1.10 -1.70
CA ILE A 63 -6.41 0.24 -1.77
C ILE A 63 -5.18 1.08 -1.42
N VAL A 64 -4.89 1.17 -0.12
CA VAL A 64 -3.85 2.03 0.43
C VAL A 64 -2.43 1.47 0.26
N ALA A 65 -2.31 0.18 -0.10
CA ALA A 65 -1.07 -0.40 -0.55
C ALA A 65 -1.31 -1.63 -1.44
N CYS A 66 -0.42 -1.87 -2.38
CA CYS A 66 -0.38 -3.05 -3.22
C CYS A 66 1.09 -3.41 -3.48
N TRP A 67 1.43 -4.67 -3.28
CA TRP A 67 2.77 -5.18 -3.50
C TRP A 67 2.71 -6.39 -4.42
N SER A 68 3.52 -6.37 -5.48
CA SER A 68 3.85 -7.59 -6.22
C SER A 68 4.78 -8.42 -5.35
N VAL A 69 4.47 -9.71 -5.18
CA VAL A 69 5.22 -10.60 -4.29
C VAL A 69 5.72 -11.82 -5.04
N GLY A 70 6.87 -12.36 -4.65
CA GLY A 70 7.31 -13.67 -5.12
C GLY A 70 6.66 -14.77 -4.29
N GLY A 71 6.15 -15.83 -4.93
CA GLY A 71 5.58 -16.99 -4.23
C GLY A 71 4.31 -17.52 -4.89
N GLY A 72 3.36 -17.99 -4.06
CA GLY A 72 2.12 -18.65 -4.51
C GLY A 72 0.97 -17.72 -4.89
N VAL A 73 1.16 -16.39 -4.81
CA VAL A 73 0.21 -15.36 -5.21
C VAL A 73 0.98 -14.22 -5.89
N ASP A 74 0.31 -13.42 -6.71
CA ASP A 74 0.97 -12.37 -7.50
C ASP A 74 1.02 -11.04 -6.75
N TYR A 75 -0.05 -10.71 -6.01
CA TYR A 75 -0.15 -9.47 -5.27
C TYR A 75 -0.72 -9.64 -3.86
N VAL A 76 -0.28 -8.78 -2.95
CA VAL A 76 -0.89 -8.55 -1.64
C VAL A 76 -1.34 -7.09 -1.56
N LEU A 77 -2.61 -6.89 -1.25
CA LEU A 77 -3.23 -5.57 -1.13
C LEU A 77 -3.56 -5.30 0.35
N LYS A 78 -3.40 -4.06 0.76
CA LYS A 78 -4.00 -3.53 1.99
C LYS A 78 -5.15 -2.60 1.61
N VAL A 79 -6.35 -2.95 2.05
CA VAL A 79 -7.57 -2.20 1.81
C VAL A 79 -8.06 -1.58 3.11
N MET A 80 -8.41 -0.30 3.06
CA MET A 80 -9.10 0.41 4.14
C MET A 80 -10.49 0.79 3.66
N ALA A 81 -11.51 0.18 4.26
CA ALA A 81 -12.91 0.41 3.94
C ALA A 81 -13.67 0.84 5.19
N ARG A 82 -14.86 1.43 5.03
CA ARG A 82 -15.73 1.82 6.16
C ARG A 82 -16.09 0.62 7.05
N ASP A 83 -16.43 -0.49 6.42
CA ASP A 83 -16.90 -1.73 7.02
C ASP A 83 -16.64 -2.89 6.04
N ILE A 84 -17.02 -4.11 6.43
CA ILE A 84 -16.84 -5.31 5.60
C ILE A 84 -17.76 -5.29 4.38
N ASP A 85 -18.96 -4.70 4.47
CA ASP A 85 -19.88 -4.61 3.33
C ASP A 85 -19.33 -3.68 2.25
N ALA A 86 -18.71 -2.57 2.63
CA ALA A 86 -18.02 -1.68 1.71
C ALA A 86 -16.82 -2.36 1.04
N TYR A 87 -16.07 -3.18 1.79
CA TYR A 87 -15.02 -4.02 1.21
C TYR A 87 -15.59 -5.03 0.20
N GLN A 88 -16.69 -5.72 0.52
CA GLN A 88 -17.30 -6.69 -0.41
C GLN A 88 -17.74 -6.02 -1.71
N ARG A 89 -18.39 -4.86 -1.65
CA ARG A 89 -18.75 -4.07 -2.85
C ARG A 89 -17.55 -3.68 -3.69
N LEU A 90 -16.41 -3.38 -3.05
CA LEU A 90 -15.17 -3.11 -3.77
C LEU A 90 -14.68 -4.36 -4.51
N VAL A 91 -14.70 -5.53 -3.85
CA VAL A 91 -14.30 -6.80 -4.47
C VAL A 91 -15.22 -7.14 -5.63
N ASP A 92 -16.53 -7.02 -5.46
CA ASP A 92 -17.51 -7.28 -6.54
C ASP A 92 -17.21 -6.37 -7.75
N ALA A 93 -16.98 -5.08 -7.51
CA ALA A 93 -16.61 -4.13 -8.56
C ALA A 93 -15.26 -4.43 -9.22
N LEU A 94 -14.30 -5.03 -8.51
CA LEU A 94 -13.04 -5.49 -9.10
C LEU A 94 -13.24 -6.70 -10.01
N LEU A 95 -14.09 -7.64 -9.60
CA LEU A 95 -14.42 -8.84 -10.38
C LEU A 95 -15.21 -8.48 -11.65
N GLU A 96 -16.17 -7.57 -11.54
CA GLU A 96 -16.95 -7.05 -12.68
C GLU A 96 -16.09 -6.37 -13.75
N ARG A 97 -14.94 -5.82 -13.38
CA ARG A 97 -14.01 -5.17 -14.32
C ARG A 97 -13.16 -6.16 -15.13
N GLU A 98 -13.28 -7.47 -14.86
CA GLU A 98 -12.58 -8.53 -15.56
C GLU A 98 -11.05 -8.29 -15.70
N ILE A 99 -10.43 -7.75 -14.64
CA ILE A 99 -9.01 -7.38 -14.66
C ILE A 99 -8.06 -8.59 -14.58
N GLY A 100 -8.60 -9.81 -14.61
CA GLY A 100 -7.85 -11.05 -14.68
C GLY A 100 -7.59 -11.73 -13.33
N ILE A 101 -8.35 -11.40 -12.28
CA ILE A 101 -8.30 -12.10 -10.99
C ILE A 101 -8.82 -13.54 -11.20
N ASP A 102 -7.98 -14.53 -10.92
CA ASP A 102 -8.35 -15.95 -10.89
C ASP A 102 -8.89 -16.35 -9.52
N ARG A 103 -8.17 -15.93 -8.47
CA ARG A 103 -8.50 -16.25 -7.09
C ARG A 103 -7.99 -15.16 -6.15
N TYR A 104 -8.70 -14.96 -5.05
CA TYR A 104 -8.25 -14.10 -3.98
C TYR A 104 -8.55 -14.71 -2.60
N PHE A 105 -7.79 -14.31 -1.59
CA PHE A 105 -8.07 -14.59 -0.19
C PHE A 105 -8.17 -13.30 0.60
N THR A 106 -9.09 -13.29 1.56
CA THR A 106 -9.37 -12.14 2.40
C THR A 106 -8.96 -12.41 3.84
N TYR A 107 -8.19 -11.50 4.42
CA TYR A 107 -7.78 -11.54 5.82
C TYR A 107 -8.18 -10.23 6.51
N ILE A 108 -9.17 -10.31 7.39
CA ILE A 108 -9.61 -9.15 8.17
C ILE A 108 -8.61 -8.91 9.30
N VAL A 109 -8.05 -7.70 9.37
CA VAL A 109 -7.15 -7.30 10.44
C VAL A 109 -7.97 -7.04 11.70
N THR A 110 -7.91 -7.99 12.64
CA THR A 110 -8.65 -7.91 13.92
C THR A 110 -7.96 -6.99 14.93
N LYS A 111 -6.62 -6.94 14.91
CA LYS A 111 -5.81 -6.09 15.77
C LYS A 111 -4.51 -5.71 15.08
N THR A 112 -4.26 -4.40 14.97
CA THR A 112 -2.94 -3.89 14.55
C THR A 112 -2.01 -3.88 15.76
N VAL A 113 -0.98 -4.74 15.75
CA VAL A 113 0.02 -4.79 16.82
C VAL A 113 1.09 -3.71 16.64
N LYS A 114 1.53 -3.48 15.40
CA LYS A 114 2.51 -2.46 15.02
C LYS A 114 2.27 -2.04 13.59
N GLU A 115 2.26 -0.73 13.35
CA GLU A 115 2.22 -0.13 12.02
C GLU A 115 2.91 1.23 12.11
N GLY A 116 3.83 1.53 11.19
CA GLY A 116 4.61 2.77 11.23
C GLY A 116 5.26 3.07 9.89
N THR A 117 5.53 4.36 9.67
CA THR A 117 6.13 4.89 8.44
C THR A 117 7.60 5.26 8.60
N VAL A 118 8.10 5.27 9.84
CA VAL A 118 9.50 5.60 10.14
C VAL A 118 10.36 4.38 9.87
N LEU A 119 11.27 4.51 8.90
CA LEU A 119 12.27 3.50 8.61
C LEU A 119 13.46 3.63 9.56
N PRO A 120 14.08 2.51 9.97
CA PRO A 120 15.28 2.53 10.80
C PRO A 120 16.52 2.85 9.94
N VAL A 121 16.59 4.09 9.42
CA VAL A 121 17.62 4.48 8.43
C VAL A 121 19.03 4.22 8.95
N ALA A 122 19.30 4.50 10.23
CA ALA A 122 20.62 4.27 10.82
C ALA A 122 21.05 2.79 10.78
N ASP A 123 20.11 1.87 11.00
CA ASP A 123 20.38 0.43 11.02
C ASP A 123 20.46 -0.18 9.60
N LEU A 124 19.88 0.50 8.61
CA LEU A 124 19.86 0.06 7.21
C LEU A 124 21.05 0.57 6.40
N LEU A 125 21.72 1.62 6.87
CA LEU A 125 22.94 2.08 6.23
C LEU A 125 24.05 1.06 6.50
N PRO A 126 24.82 0.65 5.48
CA PRO A 126 25.98 -0.20 5.70
C PRO A 126 26.88 0.47 6.73
N GLY A 127 27.28 -0.29 7.76
CA GLY A 127 28.14 0.20 8.83
C GLY A 127 29.36 0.90 8.24
N GLN A 128 29.68 2.09 8.74
CA GLN A 128 30.98 2.70 8.47
C GLN A 128 32.03 1.97 9.32
N GLY A 129 32.40 0.76 8.89
CA GLY A 129 33.38 -0.11 9.58
C GLY A 129 32.76 -1.10 10.56
#